data_AF-A0A0R2WVA2-F1
#
_entry.id   AF-A0A0R2WVA2-F1
#
_cell.length_a   1.000
_cell.length_b   1.000
_cell.length_c   1.000
_cell.angle_alpha   90.00
_cell.angle_beta   90.00
_cell.angle_gamma   90.00
#
_symmetry.space_group_name_H-M   'P 1'
#
loop_
_entity.id
_entity.type
_entity.pdbx_description
1 polymer ?
#
loop_
_entity_poly.entity_id
_entity_poly.type
_entity_poly.pdbx_seq_one_letter_code
_entity_poly.pdbx_strand_id
1 'polypeptide(L)'
;MVSQESNYDLIKKELTIEQSGLLQKEQELLKSNREVFKSSLTKEQLAILQDKNMSKDEIRNRLTATFSLEQKNMVQNQQIRLRNTREHFRKSLTGEQRKMLKERIDKIRNTKDRGELKDGPRNQGNNGRKERNRGN
;
A
#
# COMPACT_ATOMS: atom_id res chain seq x y z
N MET A 1 -7.21 -2.20 14.26
CA MET A 1 -6.94 -2.64 12.87
C MET A 1 -8.20 -2.70 11.97
N VAL A 2 -9.36 -2.21 12.42
CA VAL A 2 -10.68 -2.47 11.79
C VAL A 2 -10.99 -1.61 10.55
N SER A 3 -10.29 -0.49 10.32
CA SER A 3 -10.67 0.50 9.27
C SER A 3 -10.25 0.13 7.82
N GLN A 4 -9.40 -0.87 7.63
CA GLN A 4 -9.00 -1.31 6.28
C GLN A 4 -9.87 -2.44 5.73
N GLU A 5 -10.32 -3.36 6.59
CA GLU A 5 -11.22 -4.47 6.22
C GLU A 5 -12.57 -3.92 5.74
N SER A 6 -13.13 -2.93 6.44
CA SER A 6 -14.41 -2.32 6.09
C SER A 6 -14.42 -1.69 4.69
N ASN A 7 -13.33 -1.07 4.26
CA ASN A 7 -13.22 -0.46 2.94
C ASN A 7 -13.00 -1.48 1.82
N TYR A 8 -12.28 -2.56 2.13
CA TYR A 8 -12.03 -3.65 1.20
C TYR A 8 -13.31 -4.42 0.89
N ASP A 9 -14.11 -4.74 1.92
CA ASP A 9 -15.38 -5.46 1.75
C ASP A 9 -16.40 -4.64 0.95
N LEU A 10 -16.39 -3.32 1.14
CA LEU A 10 -17.22 -2.39 0.38
C LEU A 10 -16.85 -2.34 -1.10
N ILE A 11 -15.57 -2.47 -1.43
CA ILE A 11 -15.08 -2.53 -2.82
C ILE A 11 -15.38 -3.89 -3.44
N LYS A 12 -15.22 -4.98 -2.66
CA LYS A 12 -15.43 -6.36 -3.14
C LYS A 12 -16.86 -6.62 -3.62
N LYS A 13 -17.86 -5.96 -3.03
CA LYS A 13 -19.27 -6.07 -3.44
C LYS A 13 -19.56 -5.56 -4.85
N GLU A 14 -18.71 -4.68 -5.39
CA GLU A 14 -18.87 -4.09 -6.73
C GLU A 14 -18.08 -4.82 -7.82
N LEU A 15 -17.38 -5.90 -7.44
CA LEU A 15 -16.55 -6.70 -8.32
C LEU A 15 -17.29 -7.94 -8.78
N THR A 16 -16.99 -8.39 -9.99
CA THR A 16 -17.46 -9.68 -10.50
C THR A 16 -16.83 -10.82 -9.69
N ILE A 17 -17.42 -12.02 -9.79
CA ILE A 17 -16.88 -13.24 -9.16
C ILE A 17 -15.44 -13.48 -9.61
N GLU A 18 -15.17 -13.30 -10.91
CA GLU A 18 -13.83 -13.45 -11.47
C GLU A 18 -12.84 -12.41 -10.91
N GLN A 19 -13.23 -11.13 -10.85
CA GLN A 19 -12.42 -10.06 -10.29
C GLN A 19 -12.13 -10.29 -8.79
N SER A 20 -13.10 -10.79 -8.04
CA SER A 20 -12.94 -11.15 -6.63
C SER A 20 -12.01 -12.35 -6.43
N GLY A 21 -12.13 -13.37 -7.28
CA GLY A 21 -11.25 -14.53 -7.28
C GLY A 21 -9.79 -14.17 -7.59
N LEU A 22 -9.57 -13.21 -8.51
CA LEU A 22 -8.24 -12.65 -8.77
C LEU A 22 -7.63 -12.02 -7.51
N LEU A 23 -8.40 -11.22 -6.77
CA LEU A 23 -7.91 -10.59 -5.54
C LEU A 23 -7.59 -11.60 -4.42
N GLN A 24 -8.39 -12.67 -4.29
CA GLN A 24 -8.13 -13.71 -3.29
C GLN A 24 -6.84 -14.47 -3.57
N LYS A 25 -6.63 -14.91 -4.81
CA LYS A 25 -5.38 -15.57 -5.23
C LYS A 25 -4.16 -14.69 -4.97
N GLU A 26 -4.29 -13.39 -5.26
CA GLU A 26 -3.25 -12.41 -5.01
C GLU A 26 -2.94 -12.22 -3.52
N GLN A 27 -3.97 -12.25 -2.67
CA GLN A 27 -3.82 -12.17 -1.22
C GLN A 27 -3.11 -13.40 -0.64
N GLU A 28 -3.44 -14.59 -1.11
CA GLU A 28 -2.76 -15.84 -0.70
C GLU A 28 -1.29 -15.83 -1.08
N LEU A 29 -0.99 -15.39 -2.31
CA LEU A 29 0.39 -15.30 -2.79
C LEU A 29 1.18 -14.25 -1.98
N LEU A 30 0.56 -13.12 -1.63
CA LEU A 30 1.16 -12.13 -0.73
C LEU A 30 1.47 -12.69 0.66
N LYS A 31 0.57 -13.51 1.23
CA LYS A 31 0.80 -14.17 2.52
C LYS A 31 1.99 -15.13 2.42
N SER A 32 2.01 -15.99 1.39
CA SER A 32 3.12 -16.92 1.17
C SER A 32 4.46 -16.18 1.03
N ASN A 33 4.53 -15.15 0.18
CA ASN A 33 5.75 -14.35 -0.01
C ASN A 33 6.20 -13.64 1.26
N ARG A 34 5.24 -13.20 2.10
CA ARG A 34 5.56 -12.59 3.40
C ARG A 34 6.19 -13.61 4.34
N GLU A 35 5.69 -14.84 4.40
CA GLU A 35 6.27 -15.87 5.27
C GLU A 35 7.65 -16.32 4.76
N VAL A 36 7.85 -16.46 3.44
CA VAL A 36 9.17 -16.71 2.84
C VAL A 36 10.15 -15.58 3.14
N PHE A 37 9.71 -14.33 3.01
CA PHE A 37 10.57 -13.18 3.32
C PHE A 37 10.93 -13.15 4.80
N LYS A 38 9.98 -13.41 5.70
CA LYS A 38 10.24 -13.48 7.15
C LYS A 38 11.22 -14.59 7.51
N SER A 39 11.09 -15.77 6.92
CA SER A 39 12.00 -16.89 7.18
C SER A 39 13.41 -16.60 6.68
N SER A 40 13.57 -15.69 5.70
CA SER A 40 14.87 -15.24 5.23
C SER A 40 15.57 -14.25 6.19
N LEU A 41 14.88 -13.72 7.21
CA LEU A 41 15.44 -12.69 8.08
C LEU A 41 16.46 -13.26 9.07
N THR A 42 17.58 -12.57 9.23
CA THR A 42 18.62 -12.92 10.20
C THR A 42 18.27 -12.44 11.60
N LYS A 43 18.97 -12.97 12.62
CA LYS A 43 18.80 -12.53 14.02
C LYS A 43 19.06 -11.02 14.19
N GLU A 44 20.05 -10.49 13.50
CA GLU A 44 20.38 -9.05 13.51
C GLU A 44 19.25 -8.22 12.90
N GLN A 45 18.68 -8.67 11.78
CA GLN A 45 17.54 -8.01 11.15
C GLN A 45 16.28 -8.05 12.02
N LEU A 46 16.05 -9.16 12.74
CA LEU A 46 14.97 -9.28 13.71
C LEU A 46 15.15 -8.33 14.90
N ALA A 47 16.39 -8.12 15.36
CA ALA A 47 16.68 -7.17 16.42
C ALA A 47 16.36 -5.72 15.99
N ILE A 48 16.69 -5.33 14.76
CA ILE A 48 16.31 -4.01 14.20
C ILE A 48 14.79 -3.82 14.21
N LEU A 49 14.02 -4.88 13.92
CA LEU A 49 12.56 -4.82 13.90
C LEU A 49 11.92 -4.72 15.29
N GLN A 50 12.61 -5.18 16.33
CA GLN A 50 12.11 -5.18 17.71
C GLN A 50 12.47 -3.92 18.49
N ASP A 51 13.37 -3.10 17.96
CA ASP A 51 13.81 -1.86 18.60
C ASP A 51 12.65 -0.84 18.67
N LYS A 52 12.21 -0.54 19.89
CA LYS A 52 11.12 0.41 20.16
C LYS A 52 11.59 1.86 20.21
N ASN A 53 12.90 2.10 20.25
CA ASN A 53 13.47 3.43 20.39
C ASN A 53 13.65 4.14 19.04
N MET A 54 13.46 3.42 17.92
CA MET A 54 13.56 3.96 16.58
C MET A 54 12.19 4.25 15.97
N SER A 55 12.12 5.28 15.13
CA SER A 55 10.95 5.53 14.29
C SER A 55 10.79 4.44 13.22
N LYS A 56 9.57 4.28 12.70
CA LYS A 56 9.28 3.29 11.64
C LYS A 56 10.12 3.52 10.38
N ASP A 57 10.40 4.78 10.05
CA ASP A 57 11.20 5.14 8.88
C ASP A 57 12.67 4.79 9.10
N GLU A 58 13.21 5.00 10.30
CA GLU A 58 14.57 4.59 10.66
C GLU A 58 14.71 3.07 10.69
N ILE A 59 13.74 2.34 11.27
CA ILE A 59 13.71 0.87 11.26
C ILE A 59 13.76 0.37 9.81
N ARG A 60 12.95 0.97 8.93
CA ARG A 60 12.92 0.63 7.51
C ARG A 60 14.28 0.86 6.87
N ASN A 61 14.88 2.02 7.05
CA ASN A 61 16.15 2.37 6.42
C ASN A 61 17.27 1.43 6.89
N ARG A 62 17.42 1.23 8.21
CA ARG A 62 18.43 0.31 8.76
C ARG A 62 18.21 -1.11 8.27
N LEU A 63 16.98 -1.61 8.33
CA LEU A 63 16.65 -2.95 7.87
C LEU A 63 17.01 -3.13 6.38
N THR A 64 16.62 -2.18 5.52
CA THR A 64 16.93 -2.27 4.08
C THR A 64 18.43 -2.23 3.77
N ALA A 65 19.22 -1.53 4.58
CA ALA A 65 20.67 -1.51 4.43
C ALA A 65 21.29 -2.88 4.70
N THR A 66 20.70 -3.66 5.61
CA THR A 66 21.17 -5.01 5.97
C THR A 66 20.71 -6.13 5.03
N PHE A 67 19.94 -5.83 3.97
CA PHE A 67 19.43 -6.87 3.10
C PHE A 67 20.52 -7.56 2.26
N SER A 68 20.48 -8.89 2.22
CA SER A 68 21.26 -9.70 1.30
C SER A 68 20.80 -9.48 -0.15
N LEU A 69 21.62 -9.91 -1.11
CA LEU A 69 21.25 -9.86 -2.53
C LEU A 69 19.94 -10.61 -2.80
N GLU A 70 19.77 -11.79 -2.20
CA GLU A 70 18.56 -12.60 -2.33
C GLU A 70 17.33 -11.87 -1.77
N GLN A 71 17.45 -11.27 -0.58
CA GLN A 71 16.36 -10.49 0.03
C GLN A 71 15.98 -9.27 -0.81
N LYS A 72 16.98 -8.57 -1.38
CA LYS A 72 16.76 -7.45 -2.31
C LYS A 72 16.01 -7.92 -3.56
N ASN A 73 16.43 -9.04 -4.15
CA ASN A 73 15.77 -9.61 -5.32
C ASN A 73 14.33 -10.04 -5.02
N MET A 74 14.07 -10.67 -3.87
CA MET A 74 12.70 -11.02 -3.44
C MET A 74 11.81 -9.78 -3.35
N VAL A 75 12.30 -8.69 -2.74
CA VAL A 75 11.55 -7.44 -2.61
C VAL A 75 11.29 -6.80 -3.98
N GLN A 76 12.30 -6.72 -4.85
CA GLN A 76 12.16 -6.14 -6.19
C GLN A 76 11.19 -6.93 -7.07
N ASN A 77 11.34 -8.25 -7.11
CA ASN A 77 10.43 -9.13 -7.86
C ASN A 77 8.99 -8.96 -7.38
N GLN A 78 8.80 -8.85 -6.07
CA GLN A 78 7.48 -8.62 -5.49
C GLN A 78 6.91 -7.23 -5.85
N GLN A 79 7.73 -6.19 -5.93
CA GLN A 79 7.29 -4.86 -6.37
C GLN A 79 6.84 -4.86 -7.84
N ILE A 80 7.62 -5.50 -8.72
CA ILE A 80 7.29 -5.62 -10.15
C ILE A 80 5.98 -6.40 -10.31
N ARG A 81 5.86 -7.54 -9.63
CA ARG A 81 4.65 -8.36 -9.64
C ARG A 81 3.43 -7.56 -9.17
N LEU A 82 3.52 -6.84 -8.06
CA LEU A 82 2.43 -6.01 -7.55
C LEU A 82 2.01 -4.92 -8.54
N ARG A 83 2.97 -4.32 -9.25
CA ARG A 83 2.68 -3.34 -10.29
C ARG A 83 1.88 -4.00 -11.41
N ASN A 84 2.33 -5.15 -11.90
CA ASN A 84 1.66 -5.88 -12.98
C ASN A 84 0.25 -6.32 -12.56
N THR A 85 0.09 -6.94 -11.39
CA THR A 85 -1.22 -7.33 -10.85
C THR A 85 -2.17 -6.14 -10.76
N ARG A 86 -1.71 -4.98 -10.26
CA ARG A 86 -2.53 -3.78 -10.19
C ARG A 86 -2.97 -3.29 -11.56
N GLU A 87 -2.10 -3.34 -12.55
CA GLU A 87 -2.44 -2.95 -13.92
C GLU A 87 -3.43 -3.92 -14.57
N HIS A 88 -3.24 -5.23 -14.39
CA HIS A 88 -4.19 -6.23 -14.86
C HIS A 88 -5.56 -6.07 -14.21
N PHE A 89 -5.61 -5.87 -12.90
CA PHE A 89 -6.85 -5.60 -12.17
C PHE A 89 -7.52 -4.31 -12.65
N ARG A 90 -6.75 -3.23 -12.89
CA ARG A 90 -7.32 -1.99 -13.45
C ARG A 90 -7.94 -2.21 -14.83
N LYS A 91 -7.29 -3.01 -15.67
CA LYS A 91 -7.79 -3.35 -17.01
C LYS A 91 -9.06 -4.20 -16.96
N SER A 92 -9.23 -5.05 -15.95
CA SER A 92 -10.45 -5.86 -15.81
C SER A 92 -11.67 -5.07 -15.32
N LEU A 93 -11.49 -3.89 -14.74
CA LEU A 93 -12.60 -3.03 -14.29
C LEU A 93 -13.29 -2.32 -15.45
N THR A 94 -14.62 -2.32 -15.45
CA THR A 94 -15.44 -1.52 -16.37
C THR A 94 -15.34 -0.03 -16.06
N GLY A 95 -15.76 0.82 -17.01
CA GLY A 95 -15.78 2.28 -16.80
C GLY A 95 -16.64 2.70 -15.60
N GLU A 96 -17.80 2.06 -15.43
CA GLU A 96 -18.71 2.30 -14.30
C GLU A 96 -18.09 1.86 -12.97
N GLN A 97 -17.47 0.68 -12.92
CA GLN A 97 -16.76 0.20 -11.73
C GLN A 97 -15.62 1.16 -11.36
N ARG A 98 -14.85 1.67 -12.33
CA ARG A 98 -13.79 2.65 -12.07
C ARG A 98 -14.33 3.95 -11.48
N LYS A 99 -15.45 4.45 -12.01
CA LYS A 99 -16.10 5.67 -11.51
C LYS A 99 -16.59 5.47 -10.08
N MET A 100 -17.28 4.37 -9.80
CA MET A 100 -17.75 4.02 -8.46
C MET A 100 -16.61 3.86 -7.45
N LEU A 101 -15.54 3.16 -7.82
CA LEU A 101 -14.36 2.99 -6.97
C LEU A 101 -13.68 4.33 -6.68
N LYS A 102 -13.56 5.20 -7.68
CA LYS A 102 -13.00 6.55 -7.50
C LYS A 102 -13.83 7.37 -6.52
N GLU A 103 -15.15 7.39 -6.69
CA GLU A 103 -16.07 8.11 -5.80
C GLU A 103 -16.02 7.57 -4.36
N ARG A 104 -15.93 6.25 -4.18
CA ARG A 104 -15.77 5.65 -2.84
C ARG A 104 -14.43 6.01 -2.21
N ILE A 105 -13.33 5.98 -2.96
CA ILE A 105 -12.00 6.39 -2.48
C ILE A 105 -12.02 7.87 -2.08
N ASP A 106 -12.61 8.73 -2.91
CA ASP A 106 -12.70 10.16 -2.63
C ASP A 106 -13.60 10.42 -1.40
N LYS A 107 -14.72 9.70 -1.26
CA LYS A 107 -15.57 9.75 -0.05
C LYS A 107 -14.80 9.32 1.19
N ILE A 108 -14.11 8.17 1.16
CA ILE A 108 -13.27 7.70 2.28
C ILE A 108 -12.21 8.75 2.65
N ARG A 109 -11.61 9.40 1.64
CA ARG A 109 -10.60 10.44 1.85
C ARG A 109 -11.18 11.72 2.46
N ASN A 110 -12.44 12.01 2.17
CA ASN A 110 -13.15 13.19 2.67
C ASN A 110 -13.83 12.95 4.03
N THR A 111 -14.25 11.71 4.33
CA THR A 111 -14.92 11.32 5.58
C THR A 111 -13.95 10.89 6.67
N LYS A 112 -12.76 10.42 6.31
CA LYS A 112 -11.63 10.39 7.24
C LYS A 112 -11.23 11.84 7.47
N ASP A 113 -11.83 12.41 8.51
CA ASP A 113 -11.33 13.57 9.22
C ASP A 113 -9.80 13.54 9.24
N ARG A 114 -9.19 14.69 8.99
CA ARG A 114 -7.75 14.85 8.73
C ARG A 114 -6.93 14.55 9.99
N GLY A 115 -6.88 13.29 10.41
CA GLY A 115 -5.75 12.74 11.13
C GLY A 115 -4.54 12.81 10.20
N GLU A 116 -3.85 13.95 10.25
CA GLU A 116 -2.53 14.16 9.65
C GLU A 116 -2.49 14.10 8.12
N LEU A 117 -2.99 15.15 7.46
CA LEU A 117 -2.19 15.69 6.37
C LEU A 117 -0.89 16.17 7.03
N LYS A 118 0.18 15.38 6.89
CA LYS A 118 1.54 15.75 7.32
C LYS A 118 1.98 17.13 6.77
N ASP A 119 1.26 17.69 5.79
CA ASP A 119 1.48 19.03 5.21
C ASP A 119 0.18 19.87 5.00
N GLY A 120 -0.80 19.80 5.91
CA GLY A 120 -1.92 20.76 5.97
C GLY A 120 -2.82 20.87 4.71
N PRO A 121 -3.76 21.85 4.67
CA PRO A 121 -4.55 22.13 3.48
C PRO A 121 -3.67 22.52 2.29
N ARG A 122 -3.98 21.98 1.10
CA ARG A 122 -3.43 22.46 -0.17
C ARG A 122 -3.88 23.91 -0.39
N ASN A 123 -2.95 24.86 -0.33
CA ASN A 123 -3.22 26.24 -0.72
C ASN A 123 -3.39 26.33 -2.24
N GLN A 124 -4.24 27.26 -2.70
CA GLN A 124 -4.28 27.64 -4.11
C GLN A 124 -2.99 28.40 -4.40
N GLY A 125 -2.12 27.84 -5.24
CA GLY A 125 -1.00 28.60 -5.80
C GLY A 125 -1.55 29.60 -6.82
N ASN A 126 -0.83 30.71 -7.02
CA ASN A 126 -1.21 31.80 -7.95
C ASN A 126 -1.45 31.33 -9.41
N ASN A 127 -1.03 30.12 -9.76
CA ASN A 127 -1.23 29.50 -11.08
C ASN A 127 -2.47 28.59 -11.17
N GLY A 128 -3.40 28.66 -10.19
CA GLY A 128 -4.63 27.86 -10.17
C GLY A 128 -4.42 26.36 -9.88
N ARG A 129 -3.18 25.93 -9.62
CA ARG A 129 -2.84 24.55 -9.26
C ARG A 129 -2.70 24.43 -7.74
N LYS A 130 -3.22 23.34 -7.17
CA LYS A 130 -3.16 23.06 -5.73
C LYS A 130 -1.77 22.53 -5.35
N GLU A 131 -0.96 23.35 -4.69
CA GLU A 131 0.41 23.02 -4.28
C GLU A 131 0.46 22.52 -2.82
N ARG A 132 1.45 21.67 -2.52
CA ARG A 132 1.71 21.22 -1.14
C ARG A 132 2.82 22.10 -0.57
N ASN A 133 2.64 22.54 0.67
CA ASN A 133 3.69 23.25 1.39
C ASN A 133 4.80 22.24 1.71
N ARG A 134 5.94 22.34 1.02
CA ARG A 134 7.13 21.56 1.38
C ARG A 134 7.83 22.38 2.45
N GLY A 135 7.68 21.97 3.71
CA GLY A 135 8.43 22.55 4.82
C GLY A 135 9.93 22.54 4.51
N ASN A 136 10.58 23.66 4.81
CA ASN A 136 12.01 23.89 4.62
C ASN A 136 12.83 23.02 5.60
#